data_AF-A0AAV7T4H4-F1
#
_entry.id   AF-A0AAV7T4H4-F1
#
_cell.length_a   1.000
_cell.length_b   1.000
_cell.length_c   1.000
_cell.angle_alpha   90.00
_cell.angle_beta   90.00
_cell.angle_gamma   90.00
#
_symmetry.space_group_name_H-M   'P 1'
#
loop_
_entity.id
_entity.type
_entity.pdbx_description
1 polymer ?
#
loop_
_entity_poly.entity_id
_entity_poly.type
_entity_poly.pdbx_seq_one_letter_code
_entity_poly.pdbx_strand_id
1 'polypeptide(L)'
;MATKHLQGIVCKVVKSCIEIEEKLSTMEERTMAVEADVEALREESAAHDGQLTDIMWKLEDQENRQRRNNLWFLGIGEGVEGNDIRAYMIKMLRDAFPELTN
;
A
#
# COMPACT_ATOMS: atom_id res chain seq x y z
N MET A 1 4.01 -17.90 -68.97
CA MET A 1 4.81 -17.01 -68.09
C MET A 1 4.01 -16.52 -66.88
N ALA A 2 2.77 -16.06 -67.04
CA ALA A 2 1.91 -15.57 -65.95
C ALA A 2 1.63 -16.59 -64.82
N THR A 3 1.45 -17.87 -65.15
CA THR A 3 1.16 -18.93 -64.18
C THR A 3 2.33 -19.19 -63.21
N LYS A 4 3.58 -19.18 -63.69
CA LYS A 4 4.78 -19.30 -62.84
C LYS A 4 4.94 -18.10 -61.90
N HIS A 5 4.58 -16.91 -62.36
CA HIS A 5 4.64 -15.70 -61.54
C HIS A 5 3.59 -15.72 -60.42
N LEU A 6 2.35 -16.09 -60.75
CA LEU A 6 1.28 -16.31 -59.76
C LEU A 6 1.67 -17.36 -58.72
N GLN A 7 2.25 -18.48 -59.15
CA GLN A 7 2.71 -19.54 -58.26
C GLN A 7 3.83 -19.06 -57.31
N GLY A 8 4.72 -18.19 -57.79
CA GLY A 8 5.75 -17.57 -56.95
C GLY A 8 5.18 -16.61 -55.89
N ILE A 9 4.13 -15.85 -56.24
CA ILE A 9 3.44 -14.96 -55.29
C ILE A 9 2.72 -15.80 -54.22
N VAL A 10 1.97 -16.82 -54.64
CA VAL A 10 1.28 -17.74 -53.72
C VAL A 10 2.27 -18.39 -52.75
N CYS A 11 3.43 -18.84 -53.23
CA CYS A 11 4.46 -19.43 -52.39
C CYS A 11 5.02 -18.43 -51.34
N LYS A 12 5.19 -17.15 -51.70
CA LYS A 12 5.62 -16.11 -50.75
C LYS A 12 4.56 -15.83 -49.70
N VAL A 13 3.29 -15.75 -50.11
CA VAL A 13 2.17 -15.53 -49.19
C VAL A 13 2.07 -16.68 -48.20
N VAL A 14 2.14 -17.94 -48.67
CA VAL A 14 2.10 -19.12 -47.80
C VAL A 14 3.23 -19.11 -46.78
N LYS A 15 4.47 -18.78 -47.19
CA LYS A 15 5.60 -18.65 -46.25
C LYS A 15 5.36 -17.58 -45.19
N SER A 16 4.87 -16.41 -45.62
CA SER A 16 4.56 -15.33 -44.69
C SER A 16 3.43 -15.72 -43.73
N CYS A 17 2.44 -16.49 -44.16
CA CYS A 17 1.37 -16.97 -43.28
C CYS A 17 1.91 -17.92 -42.20
N ILE A 18 2.81 -18.84 -42.57
CA ILE A 18 3.45 -19.76 -41.61
C ILE A 18 4.27 -18.98 -40.58
N GLU A 19 5.09 -18.01 -41.03
CA GLU A 19 5.88 -17.19 -40.11
C GLU A 19 5.01 -16.35 -39.15
N ILE A 20 3.84 -15.90 -39.62
CA ILE A 20 2.89 -15.16 -38.77
C ILE A 20 2.23 -16.12 -37.77
N GLU A 21 1.86 -17.32 -38.19
CA GLU A 21 1.25 -18.34 -37.32
C GLU A 21 2.19 -18.74 -36.17
N GLU A 22 3.48 -18.96 -36.46
CA GLU A 22 4.49 -19.25 -35.44
C GLU A 22 4.65 -18.07 -34.46
N LYS A 23 4.74 -16.84 -34.97
CA LYS A 23 4.83 -15.65 -34.11
C LYS A 23 3.58 -15.48 -33.25
N LEU A 24 2.41 -15.71 -33.82
CA LEU A 24 1.14 -15.60 -33.10
C LEU A 24 1.08 -16.61 -31.96
N SER A 25 1.44 -17.87 -32.22
CA SER A 25 1.51 -18.91 -31.18
C SER A 25 2.46 -18.53 -30.04
N THR A 26 3.67 -18.02 -30.34
CA THR A 26 4.59 -17.58 -29.27
C THR A 26 4.07 -16.37 -28.50
N MET A 27 3.33 -15.46 -29.15
CA MET A 27 2.70 -14.32 -28.48
C MET A 27 1.55 -14.76 -27.57
N GLU A 28 0.74 -15.71 -28.00
CA GLU A 28 -0.36 -16.27 -27.21
C GLU A 28 0.17 -16.94 -25.94
N GLU A 29 1.20 -17.77 -26.05
CA GLU A 29 1.85 -18.40 -24.88
C GLU A 29 2.39 -17.37 -23.88
N ARG A 30 3.08 -16.34 -24.37
CA ARG A 30 3.60 -15.26 -23.52
C ARG A 30 2.49 -14.46 -22.88
N THR A 31 1.39 -14.23 -23.59
CA THR A 31 0.23 -13.48 -23.06
C THR A 31 -0.44 -14.27 -21.95
N MET A 32 -0.68 -15.57 -22.14
CA MET A 32 -1.22 -16.44 -21.10
C MET A 32 -0.35 -16.47 -19.83
N ALA A 33 0.98 -16.55 -20.00
CA ALA A 33 1.90 -16.53 -18.87
C ALA A 33 1.83 -15.19 -18.10
N VAL A 34 1.83 -14.07 -18.81
CA VAL A 34 1.71 -12.74 -18.20
C VAL A 34 0.36 -12.54 -17.52
N GLU A 35 -0.74 -13.03 -18.11
CA GLU A 35 -2.07 -12.95 -17.50
C GLU A 35 -2.13 -13.74 -16.18
N ALA A 36 -1.52 -14.93 -16.13
CA ALA A 36 -1.43 -15.73 -14.91
C ALA A 36 -0.60 -15.01 -13.83
N ASP A 37 0.55 -14.44 -14.20
CA ASP A 37 1.41 -13.70 -13.27
C ASP A 37 0.70 -12.45 -12.72
N VAL A 38 -0.02 -11.72 -13.57
CA VAL A 38 -0.79 -10.53 -13.15
C VAL A 38 -1.87 -10.91 -12.15
N GLU A 39 -2.55 -12.04 -12.36
CA GLU A 39 -3.59 -12.47 -11.42
C GLU A 39 -2.99 -12.90 -10.08
N ALA A 40 -1.89 -13.65 -10.09
CA ALA A 40 -1.17 -14.01 -8.86
C ALA A 40 -0.71 -12.78 -8.08
N LEU A 41 -0.16 -11.77 -8.76
CA LEU A 41 0.27 -10.52 -8.14
C LEU A 41 -0.90 -9.72 -7.55
N ARG A 42 -2.08 -9.78 -8.16
CA ARG A 42 -3.28 -9.12 -7.62
C ARG A 42 -3.76 -9.79 -6.34
N GLU A 43 -3.79 -11.11 -6.30
CA GLU A 43 -4.15 -11.87 -5.11
C GLU A 43 -3.17 -11.59 -3.97
N GLU A 44 -1.87 -11.59 -4.26
CA GLU A 44 -0.82 -11.27 -3.28
C GLU A 44 -0.96 -9.83 -2.76
N SER A 45 -1.18 -8.86 -3.65
CA SER A 45 -1.38 -7.45 -3.26
C SER A 45 -2.58 -7.30 -2.32
N ALA A 46 -3.71 -7.94 -2.64
CA ALA A 46 -4.90 -7.90 -1.80
C ALA A 46 -4.67 -8.52 -0.42
N ALA A 47 -3.89 -9.61 -0.35
CA ALA A 47 -3.52 -10.23 0.92
C ALA A 47 -2.61 -9.31 1.75
N HIS A 48 -1.62 -8.66 1.12
CA HIS A 48 -0.73 -7.71 1.79
C HIS A 48 -1.48 -6.47 2.29
N ASP A 49 -2.41 -5.93 1.51
CA ASP A 49 -3.27 -4.82 1.94
C ASP A 49 -4.11 -5.20 3.16
N GLY A 50 -4.68 -6.41 3.18
CA GLY A 50 -5.38 -6.94 4.35
C GLY A 50 -4.48 -7.00 5.59
N GLN A 51 -3.26 -7.54 5.45
CA GLN A 51 -2.30 -7.60 6.56
C GLN A 51 -1.87 -6.22 7.05
N LEU A 52 -1.65 -5.27 6.14
CA LEU A 52 -1.29 -3.90 6.50
C LEU A 52 -2.39 -3.23 7.31
N THR A 53 -3.64 -3.37 6.87
CA THR A 53 -4.77 -2.81 7.64
C THR A 53 -4.83 -3.42 9.04
N ASP A 54 -4.78 -4.74 9.18
CA ASP A 54 -4.78 -5.41 10.49
C ASP A 54 -3.66 -4.93 11.41
N ILE A 55 -2.46 -4.72 10.87
CA ILE A 55 -1.32 -4.21 11.65
C ILE A 55 -1.56 -2.77 12.08
N MET A 56 -2.10 -1.92 11.19
CA MET A 56 -2.44 -0.53 11.53
C MET A 56 -3.47 -0.47 12.66
N TRP A 57 -4.53 -1.27 12.60
CA TRP A 57 -5.54 -1.35 13.66
C TRP A 57 -4.94 -1.79 15.00
N LYS A 58 -4.05 -2.77 14.98
CA LYS A 58 -3.33 -3.21 16.20
C LYS A 58 -2.42 -2.12 16.76
N LEU A 59 -1.74 -1.38 15.89
CA LEU A 59 -0.85 -0.29 16.28
C LEU A 59 -1.65 0.83 16.94
N GLU A 60 -2.78 1.22 16.35
CA GLU A 60 -3.66 2.26 16.88
C GLU A 60 -4.24 1.85 18.25
N ASP A 61 -4.72 0.60 18.39
CA ASP A 61 -5.18 0.08 19.69
C ASP A 61 -4.06 0.10 20.73
N GLN A 62 -2.85 -0.32 20.38
CA GLN A 62 -1.71 -0.28 21.29
C GLN A 62 -1.34 1.15 21.70
N GLU A 63 -1.31 2.07 20.75
CA GLU A 63 -0.99 3.47 20.99
C GLU A 63 -2.02 4.12 21.91
N ASN A 64 -3.31 3.86 21.67
CA ASN A 64 -4.40 4.32 22.52
C ASN A 64 -4.31 3.73 23.93
N ARG A 65 -3.99 2.44 24.08
CA ARG A 65 -3.81 1.81 25.39
C ARG A 65 -2.62 2.38 26.15
N GLN A 66 -1.50 2.63 25.47
CA GLN A 66 -0.31 3.21 26.08
C GLN A 66 -0.54 4.65 26.54
N ARG A 67 -1.29 5.44 25.76
CA ARG A 67 -1.57 6.84 26.08
C ARG A 67 -2.85 7.08 26.88
N ARG A 68 -3.61 6.04 27.22
CA ARG A 68 -4.90 6.15 27.92
C ARG A 68 -4.87 6.98 29.19
N ASN A 69 -3.75 6.95 29.92
CA ASN A 69 -3.58 7.68 31.17
C ASN A 69 -2.82 9.00 30.99
N ASN A 70 -2.46 9.36 29.76
CA ASN A 70 -1.75 10.60 29.49
C ASN A 70 -2.74 11.74 29.37
N LEU A 71 -2.44 12.86 30.03
CA LEU A 71 -3.18 14.10 29.91
C LEU A 71 -2.41 15.04 28.97
N TRP A 72 -3.15 15.74 28.10
CA TRP A 72 -2.60 16.79 27.26
C TRP A 72 -2.96 18.15 27.85
N PHE A 73 -1.93 18.96 28.10
CA PHE A 73 -2.09 20.32 28.59
C PHE A 73 -1.82 21.29 27.45
N LEU A 74 -2.86 22.03 27.04
CA LEU A 74 -2.82 22.95 25.91
C LEU A 74 -2.99 24.39 26.39
N GLY A 75 -2.33 25.34 25.72
CA GLY A 75 -2.43 26.77 26.04
C GLY A 75 -1.61 27.23 27.26
N ILE A 76 -0.68 26.41 27.73
CA ILE A 76 0.30 26.80 28.75
C ILE A 76 1.43 27.57 28.06
N GLY A 77 1.73 28.79 28.53
CA GLY A 77 2.85 29.57 28.00
C GLY A 77 4.20 28.91 28.30
N GLU A 78 5.17 29.02 27.40
CA GLU A 78 6.49 28.40 27.58
C GLU A 78 7.27 29.06 28.74
N GLY A 79 7.96 28.26 29.56
CA GLY A 79 8.85 28.74 30.62
C GLY A 79 8.15 29.14 31.93
N VAL A 80 6.82 29.02 32.00
CA VAL A 80 6.02 29.31 33.22
C VAL A 80 6.25 28.28 34.32
N GLU A 81 6.71 27.08 33.94
CA GLU A 81 7.01 25.96 34.83
C GLU A 81 8.25 26.20 35.71
N GLY A 82 9.13 27.13 35.32
CA GLY A 82 10.39 27.38 36.01
C GLY A 82 11.31 26.16 36.01
N ASN A 83 11.91 25.84 37.15
CA ASN A 83 12.89 24.76 37.27
C ASN A 83 12.29 23.39 37.65
N ASP A 84 11.01 23.34 38.01
CA ASP A 84 10.33 22.10 38.42
C ASP A 84 8.89 22.02 37.86
N ILE A 85 8.78 21.34 36.72
CA ILE A 85 7.52 21.10 36.04
C ILE A 85 6.51 20.30 36.88
N ARG A 86 6.97 19.42 37.79
CA ARG A 86 6.06 18.62 38.62
C ARG A 86 5.39 19.49 39.67
N ALA A 87 6.15 20.33 40.35
CA ALA A 87 5.61 21.27 41.32
C ALA A 87 4.61 22.24 40.66
N TYR A 88 4.94 22.73 39.46
CA TYR A 88 4.04 23.58 38.67
C TYR A 88 2.73 22.85 38.32
N MET A 89 2.80 21.63 37.79
CA MET A 89 1.62 20.85 37.40
C MET A 89 0.72 20.53 38.60
N ILE A 90 1.28 20.17 39.76
CA ILE A 90 0.52 19.91 40.98
C ILE A 90 -0.22 21.17 41.44
N LYS A 91 0.46 22.32 41.42
CA LYS A 91 -0.16 23.61 41.77
C LYS A 91 -1.30 23.95 40.80
N MET A 92 -1.05 23.86 39.50
CA MET A 92 -2.04 24.13 38.47
C MET A 92 -3.27 23.23 38.62
N LEU A 93 -3.09 21.93 38.87
CA LEU A 93 -4.20 21.00 39.08
C LEU A 93 -5.00 21.32 40.35
N ARG A 94 -4.32 21.72 41.44
CA ARG A 94 -4.98 22.14 42.69
C ARG A 94 -5.80 23.42 42.49
N ASP A 95 -5.24 24.38 41.78
CA ASP A 95 -5.90 25.67 41.51
C ASP A 95 -7.12 25.47 40.58
N ALA A 96 -7.02 24.57 39.59
CA ALA A 96 -8.09 24.26 38.65
C ALA A 96 -9.20 23.36 39.24
N PHE A 97 -8.83 22.43 40.13
CA PHE A 97 -9.74 21.45 40.72
C PHE A 97 -9.58 21.37 42.25
N PRO A 98 -10.02 22.39 42.99
CA PRO A 98 -9.83 22.44 44.44
C PRO A 98 -10.50 21.28 45.19
N GLU A 99 -11.57 20.70 44.63
CA GLU A 99 -12.33 19.59 45.20
C GLU A 99 -11.61 18.23 45.15
N LEU A 100 -10.60 18.09 44.27
CA LEU A 100 -9.86 16.84 44.06
C LEU A 100 -8.58 16.73 44.92
N THR A 101 -8.27 17.73 45.74
CA THR A 101 -6.99 17.88 46.46
C THR A 101 -7.09 17.87 48.00
N ASN A 102 -8.02 17.09 48.56
CA ASN A 102 -8.03 16.74 49.99
C ASN A 102 -7.11 15.55 50.29
#